data_AF-A0A4R3LBE4-F1
#
_entry.id   AF-A0A4R3LBE4-F1
#
_cell.length_a   1.000
_cell.length_b   1.000
_cell.length_c   1.000
_cell.angle_alpha   90.00
_cell.angle_beta   90.00
_cell.angle_gamma   90.00
#
_symmetry.space_group_name_H-M   'P 1'
#
loop_
_entity.id
_entity.type
_entity.pdbx_description
1 polymer ?
#
loop_
_entity_poly.entity_id
_entity_poly.type
_entity_poly.pdbx_seq_one_letter_code
_entity_poly.pdbx_strand_id
1 'polypeptide(L)'
;MDAHVSLEVLEKFKKSLTQFNKGLSEEAQKMQWVLNKVYEQLQQKHNELSFSRAGKGEKKEEMSKWLLKMNRAPYIENPDWQSIEEHLAKMNGQDVSMVLLRRKAKGELVIHGGNIIDNEKIFYVNYWYELTDQLFDEEEEEGIEEFYPSDTYFELVDGTKKEGKEYSITISQLSVMPENVCVSWDYMIKAVKYFFDQDASLNPDQIWREFDM
;
A
#
# COMPACT_ATOMS: atom_id res chain seq x y z
N MET A 1 18.37 14.25 -33.19
CA MET A 1 17.28 13.94 -34.15
C MET A 1 16.00 14.05 -33.34
N ASP A 2 15.38 15.23 -33.35
CA ASP A 2 14.19 15.48 -32.53
C ASP A 2 12.96 14.89 -33.20
N ALA A 3 12.29 13.99 -32.48
CA ALA A 3 11.04 13.40 -32.91
C ALA A 3 9.91 14.44 -32.81
N HIS A 4 9.75 15.24 -33.86
CA HIS A 4 8.52 16.00 -34.08
C HIS A 4 7.38 15.03 -34.37
N VAL A 5 6.70 14.56 -33.32
CA VAL A 5 5.40 13.91 -33.48
C VAL A 5 4.37 15.02 -33.74
N SER A 6 4.02 15.21 -35.01
CA SER A 6 2.97 16.13 -35.44
C SER A 6 1.62 15.68 -34.85
N LEU A 7 0.81 16.64 -34.37
CA LEU A 7 -0.58 16.41 -33.93
C LEU A 7 -1.41 15.64 -34.96
N GLU A 8 -1.08 15.82 -36.24
CA GLU A 8 -1.71 15.13 -37.35
C GLU A 8 -1.44 13.61 -37.35
N VAL A 9 -0.29 13.18 -36.80
CA VAL A 9 0.08 11.76 -36.63
C VAL A 9 -0.71 11.14 -35.49
N LEU A 10 -0.92 11.88 -34.39
CA LEU A 10 -1.73 11.44 -33.25
C LEU A 10 -3.20 11.28 -33.62
N GLU A 11 -3.76 12.21 -34.41
CA GLU A 11 -5.14 12.07 -34.89
C GLU A 11 -5.32 10.89 -35.87
N LYS A 12 -4.34 10.64 -36.74
CA LYS A 12 -4.34 9.46 -37.63
C LYS A 12 -4.26 8.17 -36.82
N PHE A 13 -3.45 8.15 -35.77
CA PHE A 13 -3.35 7.00 -34.88
C PHE A 13 -4.67 6.70 -34.15
N LYS A 14 -5.32 7.74 -33.60
CA LYS A 14 -6.63 7.63 -32.95
C LYS A 14 -7.72 7.09 -33.88
N LYS A 15 -7.75 7.54 -35.14
CA LYS A 15 -8.68 7.01 -36.16
C LYS A 15 -8.42 5.55 -36.49
N SER A 16 -7.16 5.14 -36.62
CA SER A 16 -6.79 3.74 -36.86
C SER A 16 -7.18 2.82 -35.70
N LEU A 17 -6.96 3.27 -34.46
CA LEU A 17 -7.41 2.57 -33.23
C LEU A 17 -8.93 2.38 -33.20
N THR A 18 -9.67 3.40 -33.62
CA THR A 18 -11.14 3.35 -33.66
C THR A 18 -11.66 2.41 -34.75
N GLN A 19 -10.94 2.23 -35.87
CA GLN A 19 -11.29 1.29 -36.93
C GLN A 19 -10.91 -0.17 -36.60
N PHE A 20 -9.84 -0.39 -35.83
CA PHE A 20 -9.42 -1.70 -35.36
C PHE A 20 -10.49 -2.35 -34.43
N ASN A 21 -11.38 -1.54 -33.86
CA ASN A 21 -12.36 -1.88 -32.82
C ASN A 21 -13.57 -2.73 -33.25
N LYS A 22 -13.69 -3.18 -34.51
CA LYS A 22 -14.81 -4.05 -34.92
C LYS A 22 -14.44 -5.54 -34.79
N GLY A 23 -14.59 -6.06 -33.57
CA GLY A 23 -14.73 -7.50 -33.31
C GLY A 23 -13.53 -8.18 -32.63
N LEU A 24 -13.13 -7.71 -31.45
CA LEU A 24 -11.89 -8.14 -30.78
C LEU A 24 -12.13 -8.92 -29.47
N SER A 25 -11.32 -9.95 -29.23
CA SER A 25 -11.34 -10.82 -28.03
C SER A 25 -10.82 -10.12 -26.77
N GLU A 26 -10.92 -10.76 -25.60
CA GLU A 26 -10.45 -10.22 -24.31
C GLU A 26 -8.98 -9.76 -24.33
N GLU A 27 -8.07 -10.46 -25.03
CA GLU A 27 -6.67 -9.98 -25.16
C GLU A 27 -6.55 -8.63 -25.87
N ALA A 28 -7.46 -8.35 -26.79
CA ALA A 28 -7.46 -7.11 -27.53
C ALA A 28 -8.15 -5.95 -26.78
N GLN A 29 -9.01 -6.24 -25.80
CA GLN A 29 -9.45 -5.25 -24.81
C GLN A 29 -8.31 -4.87 -23.86
N LYS A 30 -7.50 -5.84 -23.40
CA LYS A 30 -6.28 -5.56 -22.62
C LYS A 30 -5.29 -4.71 -23.43
N MET A 31 -5.10 -5.05 -24.71
CA MET A 31 -4.23 -4.27 -25.59
C MET A 31 -4.78 -2.87 -25.89
N GLN A 32 -6.10 -2.69 -25.97
CA GLN A 32 -6.74 -1.38 -26.08
C GLN A 32 -6.50 -0.52 -24.83
N TRP A 33 -6.60 -1.12 -23.64
CA TRP A 33 -6.30 -0.44 -22.39
C TRP A 33 -4.85 0.02 -22.33
N VAL A 34 -3.90 -0.84 -22.71
CA VAL A 34 -2.47 -0.47 -22.81
C VAL A 34 -2.26 0.67 -23.80
N LEU A 35 -2.91 0.65 -24.97
CA LEU A 35 -2.78 1.71 -25.97
C LEU A 35 -3.38 3.05 -25.52
N ASN A 36 -4.46 3.02 -24.73
CA ASN A 36 -5.02 4.23 -24.12
C ASN A 36 -4.08 4.80 -23.04
N LYS A 37 -3.52 3.94 -22.17
CA LYS A 37 -2.49 4.34 -21.19
C LYS A 37 -1.29 5.00 -21.86
N VAL A 38 -0.77 4.41 -22.94
CA VAL A 38 0.35 4.99 -23.70
C VAL A 38 -0.03 6.35 -24.32
N TYR A 39 -1.26 6.50 -24.81
CA TYR A 39 -1.74 7.77 -25.36
C TYR A 39 -1.83 8.87 -24.29
N GLU A 40 -2.36 8.55 -23.11
CA GLU A 40 -2.47 9.47 -21.98
C GLU A 40 -1.09 9.91 -21.48
N GLN A 41 -0.14 8.98 -21.34
CA GLN A 41 1.25 9.30 -20.99
C GLN A 41 1.93 10.23 -22.00
N LEU A 42 1.70 10.00 -23.30
CA LEU A 42 2.24 10.87 -24.35
C LEU A 42 1.60 12.26 -24.31
N GLN A 43 0.32 12.35 -23.98
CA GLN A 43 -0.40 13.61 -23.86
C GLN A 43 0.05 14.41 -22.63
N GLN A 44 0.23 13.75 -21.49
CA GLN A 44 0.78 14.35 -20.28
C GLN A 44 2.19 14.89 -20.52
N LYS A 45 3.07 14.09 -21.13
CA LYS A 45 4.43 14.53 -21.48
C LYS A 45 4.45 15.70 -22.46
N HIS A 46 3.51 15.74 -23.41
CA HIS A 46 3.34 16.90 -24.29
C HIS A 46 2.93 18.15 -23.50
N ASN A 47 2.01 18.00 -22.55
CA ASN A 47 1.59 19.09 -21.67
C ASN A 47 2.76 19.59 -20.81
N GLU A 48 3.54 18.71 -20.16
CA GLU A 48 4.72 19.08 -19.37
C GLU A 48 5.80 19.81 -20.20
N LEU A 49 6.04 19.35 -21.43
CA LEU A 49 6.96 20.01 -22.36
C LEU A 49 6.44 21.37 -22.85
N SER A 50 5.12 21.58 -22.85
CA SER A 50 4.50 22.88 -23.14
C SER A 50 4.47 23.83 -21.94
N PHE A 51 4.33 23.31 -20.71
CA PHE A 51 4.36 24.06 -19.44
C PHE A 51 5.77 24.45 -19.00
N SER A 52 6.80 23.67 -19.32
CA SER A 52 8.21 24.02 -19.05
C SER A 52 8.71 25.23 -19.85
N ARG A 53 7.94 25.74 -20.82
CA ARG A 53 8.16 27.05 -21.48
C ARG A 53 7.51 28.24 -20.76
N ALA A 54 6.66 28.01 -19.76
CA ALA A 54 5.98 29.05 -19.00
C ALA A 54 6.27 28.84 -17.50
N GLY A 55 7.47 29.22 -17.06
CA GLY A 55 7.83 29.10 -15.65
C GLY A 55 6.94 29.94 -14.72
N LYS A 56 6.56 29.36 -13.57
CA LYS A 56 6.59 30.00 -12.25
C LYS A 56 6.29 28.96 -11.17
N GLY A 57 7.11 28.99 -10.12
CA GLY A 57 7.01 28.08 -8.98
C GLY A 57 5.72 28.29 -8.20
N GLU A 58 4.95 27.21 -8.08
CA GLU A 58 4.02 27.02 -7.00
C GLU A 58 4.72 26.21 -5.92
N LYS A 59 4.58 26.62 -4.65
CA LYS A 59 4.90 25.74 -3.52
C LYS A 59 3.97 24.53 -3.64
N LYS A 60 4.50 23.38 -4.08
CA LYS A 60 3.82 22.10 -3.95
C LYS A 60 3.45 21.94 -2.47
N GLU A 61 2.16 21.93 -2.17
CA GLU A 61 1.65 21.41 -0.91
C GLU A 61 2.23 20.00 -0.75
N GLU A 62 2.94 19.76 0.35
CA GLU A 62 3.57 18.46 0.59
C GLU A 62 2.45 17.46 0.89
N MET A 63 2.09 16.66 -0.11
CA MET A 63 1.02 15.68 0.00
C MET A 63 1.31 14.69 1.12
N SER A 64 0.28 14.38 1.92
CA SER A 64 0.40 13.38 2.98
C SER A 64 0.75 12.02 2.41
N LYS A 65 1.87 11.46 2.90
CA LYS A 65 2.46 10.18 2.46
C LYS A 65 2.07 9.03 3.39
N TRP A 66 1.91 9.35 4.67
CA TRP A 66 1.68 8.38 5.74
C TRP A 66 0.33 8.62 6.39
N LEU A 67 -0.40 7.54 6.65
CA LEU A 67 -1.69 7.57 7.31
C LEU A 67 -1.67 6.59 8.49
N LEU A 68 -2.05 7.06 9.67
CA LEU A 68 -2.22 6.24 10.86
C LEU A 68 -3.68 6.23 11.29
N LYS A 69 -4.20 5.07 11.66
CA LYS A 69 -5.58 4.92 12.13
C LYS A 69 -5.66 3.98 13.30
N MET A 70 -6.44 4.35 14.31
CA MET A 70 -6.82 3.48 15.43
C MET A 70 -8.28 3.05 15.26
N ASN A 71 -8.56 1.75 15.27
CA ASN A 71 -9.92 1.21 15.15
C ASN A 71 -10.75 1.92 14.05
N ARG A 72 -11.85 2.59 14.44
CA ARG A 72 -12.76 3.36 13.58
C ARG A 72 -12.52 4.87 13.61
N ALA A 73 -11.43 5.33 14.22
CA ALA A 73 -11.08 6.75 14.25
C ALA A 73 -10.74 7.26 12.83
N PRO A 74 -10.82 8.58 12.59
CA PRO A 74 -10.26 9.20 11.39
C PRO A 74 -8.76 8.96 11.25
N TYR A 75 -8.24 9.13 10.05
CA TYR A 75 -6.80 9.07 9.79
C TYR A 75 -6.08 10.27 10.42
N ILE A 76 -4.88 10.00 10.94
CA ILE A 76 -3.86 10.97 11.25
C ILE A 76 -2.89 11.00 10.08
N GLU A 77 -2.75 12.16 9.45
CA GLU A 77 -1.85 12.38 8.32
C GLU A 77 -0.43 12.68 8.77
N ASN A 78 0.55 12.12 8.06
CA ASN A 78 1.99 12.28 8.32
C ASN A 78 2.38 12.16 9.80
N PRO A 79 2.00 11.05 10.48
CA PRO A 79 2.42 10.81 11.85
C PRO A 79 3.96 10.71 11.94
N ASP A 80 4.53 11.24 13.01
CA ASP A 80 5.91 10.94 13.36
C ASP A 80 6.02 9.61 14.12
N TRP A 81 7.26 9.12 14.31
CA TRP A 81 7.50 7.87 15.03
C TRP A 81 6.94 7.89 16.46
N GLN A 82 7.09 9.02 17.16
CA GLN A 82 6.60 9.15 18.53
C GLN A 82 5.08 8.95 18.58
N SER A 83 4.34 9.60 17.69
CA SER A 83 2.90 9.42 17.57
C SER A 83 2.55 7.97 17.26
N ILE A 84 3.22 7.32 16.31
CA ILE A 84 2.97 5.90 15.97
C ILE A 84 3.14 5.01 17.21
N GLU A 85 4.27 5.14 17.90
CA GLU A 85 4.60 4.35 19.09
C GLU A 85 3.59 4.58 20.23
N GLU A 86 3.20 5.83 20.49
CA GLU A 86 2.18 6.17 21.48
C GLU A 86 0.81 5.55 21.15
N HIS A 87 0.45 5.44 19.88
CA HIS A 87 -0.82 4.82 19.46
C HIS A 87 -0.78 3.30 19.61
N LEU A 88 0.34 2.66 19.27
CA LEU A 88 0.56 1.23 19.49
C LEU A 88 0.55 0.87 20.99
N ALA A 89 1.13 1.72 21.84
CA ALA A 89 1.18 1.51 23.27
C ALA A 89 -0.23 1.43 23.90
N LYS A 90 -1.20 2.16 23.34
CA LYS A 90 -2.60 2.19 23.79
C LYS A 90 -3.39 0.92 23.46
N MET A 91 -2.90 0.05 22.56
CA MET A 91 -3.59 -1.20 22.23
C MET A 91 -3.79 -2.05 23.49
N ASN A 92 -4.94 -2.68 23.69
CA ASN A 92 -5.22 -3.53 24.86
C ASN A 92 -6.12 -4.73 24.51
N GLY A 93 -6.41 -4.95 23.23
CA GLY A 93 -7.28 -6.03 22.76
C GLY A 93 -8.77 -5.82 23.08
N GLN A 94 -9.14 -4.70 23.71
CA GLN A 94 -10.50 -4.37 24.14
C GLN A 94 -10.96 -3.03 23.56
N ASP A 95 -10.55 -1.92 24.17
CA ASP A 95 -10.87 -0.57 23.72
C ASP A 95 -10.14 -0.22 22.44
N VAL A 96 -8.88 -0.65 22.35
CA VAL A 96 -8.02 -0.47 21.20
C VAL A 96 -7.48 -1.84 20.80
N SER A 97 -7.98 -2.37 19.70
CA SER A 97 -7.60 -3.69 19.21
C SER A 97 -6.99 -3.65 17.81
N MET A 98 -6.96 -2.49 17.16
CA MET A 98 -6.43 -2.34 15.82
C MET A 98 -5.73 -0.99 15.65
N VAL A 99 -4.53 -1.04 15.08
CA VAL A 99 -3.80 0.11 14.55
C VAL A 99 -3.40 -0.21 13.12
N LEU A 100 -3.61 0.73 12.20
CA LEU A 100 -3.23 0.62 10.80
C LEU A 100 -2.25 1.74 10.48
N LEU A 101 -1.10 1.40 9.91
CA LEU A 101 -0.10 2.33 9.40
C LEU A 101 0.07 2.11 7.90
N ARG A 102 -0.40 3.07 7.10
CA ARG A 102 -0.39 3.01 5.64
C ARG A 102 0.62 3.99 5.07
N ARG A 103 1.33 3.53 4.05
CA ARG A 103 2.09 4.38 3.13
C ARG A 103 1.33 4.42 1.81
N LYS A 104 0.91 5.61 1.38
CA LYS A 104 0.25 5.78 0.08
C LYS A 104 1.07 5.14 -1.04
N ALA A 105 0.39 4.50 -1.99
CA ALA A 105 0.98 3.74 -3.09
C ALA A 105 1.86 2.52 -2.71
N LYS A 106 2.00 2.17 -1.41
CA LYS A 106 2.90 1.08 -0.96
C LYS A 106 2.30 0.11 0.03
N GLY A 107 0.97 0.15 0.21
CA GLY A 107 0.26 -0.73 1.13
C GLY A 107 0.33 -0.30 2.60
N GLU A 108 -0.07 -1.19 3.48
CA GLU A 108 -0.29 -0.89 4.89
C GLU A 108 0.07 -2.05 5.82
N LEU A 109 0.55 -1.72 7.01
CA LEU A 109 0.60 -2.66 8.13
C LEU A 109 -0.67 -2.55 8.95
N VAL A 110 -1.33 -3.68 9.19
CA VAL A 110 -2.44 -3.78 10.14
C VAL A 110 -1.96 -4.57 11.37
N ILE A 111 -2.04 -3.91 12.52
CA ILE A 111 -1.64 -4.44 13.82
C ILE A 111 -2.92 -4.69 14.62
N HIS A 112 -3.14 -5.94 15.00
CA HIS A 112 -4.27 -6.39 15.80
C HIS A 112 -3.84 -6.85 17.19
N GLY A 113 -4.82 -6.95 18.09
CA GLY A 113 -4.64 -7.52 19.43
C GLY A 113 -4.26 -6.49 20.49
N GLY A 114 -3.19 -6.78 21.22
CA GLY A 114 -2.89 -6.14 22.52
C GLY A 114 -3.49 -6.90 23.71
N ASN A 115 -4.01 -8.11 23.49
CA ASN A 115 -4.50 -9.00 24.53
C ASN A 115 -3.34 -9.44 25.43
N ILE A 116 -3.60 -9.60 26.74
CA ILE A 116 -2.63 -10.18 27.67
C ILE A 116 -2.84 -11.69 27.73
N ILE A 117 -1.85 -12.46 27.33
CA ILE A 117 -1.83 -13.92 27.34
C ILE A 117 -0.52 -14.35 27.99
N ASP A 118 -0.57 -15.26 28.95
CA ASP A 118 0.61 -15.72 29.70
C ASP A 118 1.43 -14.56 30.30
N ASN A 119 0.74 -13.50 30.75
CA ASN A 119 1.31 -12.27 31.31
C ASN A 119 2.15 -11.44 30.31
N GLU A 120 1.97 -11.67 29.02
CA GLU A 120 2.59 -10.93 27.93
C GLU A 120 1.53 -10.30 27.01
N LYS A 121 1.82 -9.13 26.46
CA LYS A 121 0.96 -8.47 25.49
C LYS A 121 1.27 -8.99 24.08
N ILE A 122 0.27 -9.57 23.44
CA ILE A 122 0.43 -10.29 22.18
C ILE A 122 -0.28 -9.56 21.04
N PHE A 123 0.35 -9.58 19.86
CA PHE A 123 -0.08 -8.88 18.65
C PHE A 123 -0.11 -9.81 17.45
N TYR A 124 -1.01 -9.52 16.51
CA TYR A 124 -1.01 -10.11 15.18
C TYR A 124 -0.74 -8.99 14.19
N VAL A 125 0.24 -9.17 13.30
CA VAL A 125 0.68 -8.13 12.37
C VAL A 125 0.64 -8.70 10.97
N ASN A 126 -0.01 -8.00 10.06
CA ASN A 126 0.00 -8.32 8.65
C ASN A 126 0.24 -7.06 7.80
N TYR A 127 0.68 -7.28 6.57
CA TYR A 127 0.88 -6.30 5.54
C TYR A 127 -0.10 -6.55 4.41
N TRP A 128 -0.80 -5.52 3.98
CA TRP A 128 -1.77 -5.57 2.90
C TRP A 128 -1.35 -4.65 1.76
N TYR A 129 -1.30 -5.19 0.55
CA TYR A 129 -1.23 -4.43 -0.69
C TYR A 129 -2.44 -4.83 -1.56
N GLU A 130 -3.49 -4.03 -1.49
CA GLU A 130 -4.76 -4.27 -2.20
C GLU A 130 -4.88 -3.36 -3.41
N LEU A 131 -5.15 -3.95 -4.57
CA LEU A 131 -5.36 -3.23 -5.82
C LEU A 131 -6.73 -2.55 -5.81
N THR A 132 -6.73 -1.24 -5.55
CA THR A 132 -7.93 -0.41 -5.48
C THR A 132 -7.81 0.81 -6.38
N ASP A 133 -8.94 1.41 -6.79
CA ASP A 133 -8.93 2.69 -7.53
C ASP A 133 -8.11 3.76 -6.80
N GLN A 134 -8.22 3.79 -5.46
CA GLN A 134 -7.42 4.69 -4.62
C GLN A 134 -5.91 4.41 -4.74
N LEU A 135 -5.49 3.15 -4.77
CA LEU A 135 -4.07 2.81 -4.91
C LEU A 135 -3.52 3.29 -6.25
N PHE A 136 -4.28 3.08 -7.34
CA PHE A 136 -3.86 3.53 -8.67
C PHE A 136 -3.73 5.04 -8.78
N ASP A 137 -4.68 5.79 -8.19
CA ASP A 137 -4.59 7.25 -8.12
C ASP A 137 -3.34 7.68 -7.33
N GLU A 138 -3.05 7.03 -6.20
CA GLU A 138 -1.88 7.33 -5.37
C GLU A 138 -0.55 6.99 -6.08
N GLU A 139 -0.48 5.89 -6.83
CA GLU A 139 0.68 5.50 -7.62
C GLU A 139 0.96 6.51 -8.73
N GLU A 140 -0.08 6.98 -9.43
CA GLU A 140 0.03 8.04 -10.44
C GLU A 140 0.47 9.37 -9.82
N GLU A 141 -0.15 9.76 -8.71
CA GLU A 141 0.16 11.00 -7.98
C GLU A 141 1.61 11.04 -7.46
N GLU A 142 2.13 9.91 -6.97
CA GLU A 142 3.50 9.80 -6.47
C GLU A 142 4.53 9.40 -7.53
N GLY A 143 4.09 9.00 -8.72
CA GLY A 143 4.95 8.46 -9.77
C GLY A 143 5.66 7.17 -9.35
N ILE A 144 4.96 6.34 -8.56
CA ILE A 144 5.43 5.06 -8.06
C ILE A 144 4.92 3.95 -9.00
N GLU A 145 5.79 3.04 -9.41
CA GLU A 145 5.39 1.86 -10.16
C GLU A 145 4.72 0.84 -9.23
N GLU A 146 3.79 0.07 -9.80
CA GLU A 146 3.13 -1.07 -9.15
C GLU A 146 4.15 -1.98 -8.48
N PHE A 147 3.92 -2.27 -7.20
CA PHE A 147 4.79 -3.11 -6.39
C PHE A 147 4.47 -4.60 -6.57
N TYR A 148 3.19 -4.95 -6.67
CA TYR A 148 2.72 -6.33 -6.83
C TYR A 148 1.64 -6.43 -7.91
N PRO A 149 1.64 -7.49 -8.75
CA PRO A 149 0.72 -7.65 -9.88
C PRO A 149 -0.73 -8.04 -9.47
N SER A 150 -0.97 -8.26 -8.19
CA SER A 150 -2.23 -8.70 -7.61
C SER A 150 -2.27 -8.32 -6.13
N ASP A 151 -3.46 -8.41 -5.53
CA ASP A 151 -3.61 -8.35 -4.08
C ASP A 151 -2.60 -9.29 -3.42
N THR A 152 -1.84 -8.75 -2.46
CA THR A 152 -0.75 -9.48 -1.80
C THR A 152 -0.80 -9.21 -0.30
N TYR A 153 -0.80 -10.28 0.48
CA TYR A 153 -0.89 -10.21 1.93
C TYR A 153 0.22 -11.02 2.59
N PHE A 154 0.90 -10.43 3.57
CA PHE A 154 1.90 -11.12 4.38
C PHE A 154 1.56 -11.02 5.86
N GLU A 155 1.82 -12.05 6.62
CA GLU A 155 1.74 -12.02 8.08
C GLU A 155 3.12 -12.21 8.71
N LEU A 156 3.33 -11.55 9.85
CA LEU A 156 4.57 -11.63 10.60
C LEU A 156 4.61 -12.92 11.42
N VAL A 157 5.69 -13.69 11.25
CA VAL A 157 5.87 -14.99 11.91
C VAL A 157 7.07 -14.95 12.84
N ASP A 158 6.88 -15.34 14.09
CA ASP A 158 7.95 -15.66 15.02
C ASP A 158 8.43 -17.10 14.78
N GLY A 159 9.53 -17.24 14.03
CA GLY A 159 10.14 -18.54 13.71
C GLY A 159 10.71 -19.29 14.92
N THR A 160 10.77 -18.68 16.11
CA THR A 160 11.16 -19.38 17.34
C THR A 160 10.00 -20.18 17.95
N LYS A 161 8.77 -19.86 17.56
CA LYS A 161 7.53 -20.49 18.03
C LYS A 161 7.03 -21.53 17.02
N LYS A 162 6.16 -22.43 17.49
CA LYS A 162 5.56 -23.51 16.67
C LYS A 162 4.06 -23.35 16.60
N GLU A 163 3.44 -23.85 15.53
CA GLU A 163 1.98 -23.83 15.31
C GLU A 163 1.18 -24.74 16.25
N GLY A 164 1.82 -25.46 17.17
CA GLY A 164 1.15 -26.44 18.04
C GLY A 164 0.32 -25.82 19.18
N LYS A 165 0.43 -24.51 19.41
CA LYS A 165 -0.33 -23.76 20.41
C LYS A 165 -1.13 -22.67 19.71
N GLU A 166 -2.29 -22.35 20.26
CA GLU A 166 -3.19 -21.32 19.74
C GLU A 166 -3.45 -20.24 20.80
N TYR A 167 -3.69 -19.02 20.35
CA TYR A 167 -4.02 -17.85 21.15
C TYR A 167 -5.32 -17.22 20.70
N SER A 168 -6.09 -16.72 21.66
CA SER A 168 -7.29 -15.93 21.39
C SER A 168 -6.94 -14.44 21.36
N ILE A 169 -6.99 -13.84 20.17
CA ILE A 169 -6.59 -12.46 19.91
C ILE A 169 -7.72 -11.68 19.24
N THR A 170 -7.84 -10.39 19.54
CA THR A 170 -8.88 -9.54 18.94
C THR A 170 -8.46 -8.99 17.58
N ILE A 171 -9.06 -9.49 16.48
CA ILE A 171 -8.82 -9.07 15.09
C ILE A 171 -10.16 -8.58 14.49
N SER A 172 -10.73 -7.52 15.07
CA SER A 172 -12.15 -7.07 14.93
C SER A 172 -13.16 -7.86 15.77
N GLN A 173 -12.96 -9.16 15.89
CA GLN A 173 -13.63 -10.04 16.84
C GLN A 173 -12.61 -10.94 17.52
N LEU A 174 -13.01 -11.67 18.56
CA LEU A 174 -12.14 -12.65 19.18
C LEU A 174 -11.90 -13.81 18.19
N SER A 175 -10.66 -13.98 17.78
CA SER A 175 -10.21 -14.99 16.82
C SER A 175 -9.17 -15.89 17.45
N VAL A 176 -9.17 -17.17 17.06
CA VAL A 176 -8.14 -18.13 17.47
C VAL A 176 -7.08 -18.16 16.38
N MET A 177 -5.83 -17.88 16.77
CA MET A 177 -4.68 -17.80 15.87
C MET A 177 -3.55 -18.71 16.35
N PRO A 178 -2.75 -19.29 15.45
CA PRO A 178 -1.53 -19.99 15.82
C PRO A 178 -0.57 -19.10 16.63
N GLU A 179 0.13 -19.67 17.60
CA GLU A 179 1.06 -18.95 18.47
C GLU A 179 2.22 -18.29 17.69
N ASN A 180 2.67 -18.90 16.58
CA ASN A 180 3.79 -18.38 15.80
C ASN A 180 3.47 -17.09 15.04
N VAL A 181 2.21 -16.80 14.74
CA VAL A 181 1.81 -15.51 14.14
C VAL A 181 1.43 -14.47 15.20
N CYS A 182 1.51 -14.86 16.47
CA CYS A 182 1.20 -14.04 17.62
C CYS A 182 2.50 -13.58 18.30
N VAL A 183 2.89 -12.34 18.01
CA VAL A 183 4.20 -11.80 18.31
C VAL A 183 4.20 -10.89 19.54
N SER A 184 5.37 -10.73 20.16
CA SER A 184 5.58 -9.83 21.30
C SER A 184 5.59 -8.36 20.87
N TRP A 185 5.51 -7.46 21.85
CA TRP A 185 5.68 -6.02 21.66
C TRP A 185 7.00 -5.69 20.93
N ASP A 186 8.13 -6.22 21.41
CA ASP A 186 9.45 -5.90 20.85
C ASP A 186 9.58 -6.38 19.40
N TYR A 187 9.03 -7.56 19.09
CA TYR A 187 9.05 -8.10 17.73
C TYR A 187 8.15 -7.29 16.79
N MET A 188 6.97 -6.88 17.26
CA MET A 188 6.04 -6.01 16.52
C MET A 188 6.64 -4.62 16.27
N ILE A 189 7.19 -3.97 17.31
CA ILE A 189 7.77 -2.62 17.17
C ILE A 189 8.95 -2.62 16.21
N LYS A 190 9.78 -3.66 16.22
CA LYS A 190 10.87 -3.81 15.24
C LYS A 190 10.34 -3.81 13.81
N ALA A 191 9.23 -4.49 13.54
CA ALA A 191 8.61 -4.55 12.22
C ALA A 191 8.03 -3.19 11.81
N VAL A 192 7.22 -2.58 12.69
CA VAL A 192 6.58 -1.29 12.40
C VAL A 192 7.60 -0.17 12.23
N LYS A 193 8.63 -0.13 13.08
CA LYS A 193 9.70 0.86 12.98
C LYS A 193 10.46 0.74 11.67
N TYR A 194 10.82 -0.48 11.28
CA TYR A 194 11.50 -0.70 10.01
C TYR A 194 10.63 -0.26 8.83
N PHE A 195 9.35 -0.64 8.83
CA PHE A 195 8.40 -0.24 7.80
C PHE A 195 8.32 1.28 7.65
N PHE A 196 8.25 2.01 8.76
CA PHE A 196 8.25 3.47 8.77
C PHE A 196 9.58 4.07 8.29
N ASP A 197 10.71 3.62 8.84
CA ASP A 197 12.05 4.16 8.56
C ASP A 197 12.53 3.81 7.13
N GLN A 198 12.04 2.72 6.54
CA GLN A 198 12.46 2.18 5.23
C GLN A 198 11.36 2.28 4.16
N ASP A 199 10.52 3.32 4.26
CA ASP A 199 9.54 3.72 3.24
C ASP A 199 8.66 2.56 2.76
N ALA A 200 8.01 1.92 3.73
CA ALA A 200 7.07 0.80 3.61
C ALA A 200 7.67 -0.54 3.16
N SER A 201 8.96 -0.75 3.40
CA SER A 201 9.60 -2.06 3.20
C SER A 201 9.34 -3.00 4.38
N LEU A 202 9.09 -4.29 4.11
CA LEU A 202 9.05 -5.30 5.16
C LEU A 202 10.46 -5.63 5.65
N ASN A 203 10.61 -5.81 6.97
CA ASN A 203 11.90 -6.07 7.59
C ASN A 203 12.48 -7.43 7.12
N PRO A 204 13.62 -7.47 6.41
CA PRO A 204 14.20 -8.72 5.91
C PRO A 204 14.79 -9.61 7.01
N ASP A 205 15.03 -9.05 8.20
CA ASP A 205 15.49 -9.82 9.38
C ASP A 205 14.34 -10.48 10.15
N GLN A 206 13.09 -10.27 9.71
CA GLN A 206 11.90 -10.88 10.27
C GLN A 206 11.23 -11.77 9.23
N ILE A 207 10.51 -12.79 9.68
CA ILE A 207 9.89 -13.76 8.77
C ILE A 207 8.50 -13.24 8.43
N TRP A 208 8.27 -13.04 7.14
CA TRP A 208 6.97 -12.70 6.58
C TRP A 208 6.48 -13.86 5.73
N ARG A 209 5.27 -14.33 6.00
CA ARG A 209 4.64 -15.43 5.28
C ARG A 209 3.48 -14.89 4.47
N GLU A 210 3.48 -15.17 3.17
CA GLU A 210 2.34 -14.88 2.32
C GLU A 210 1.14 -15.75 2.71
N PHE A 211 -0.06 -15.18 2.69
CA PHE A 211 -1.29 -15.91 2.97
C PHE A 211 -2.44 -15.43 2.08
N ASP A 212 -3.38 -16.33 1.83
CA ASP A 212 -4.62 -16.03 1.12
C ASP A 212 -5.73 -15.64 2.10
N MET A 213 -6.56 -14.64 1.76
CA MET A 213 -7.76 -14.26 2.51
C MET A 213 -9.00 -15.06 2.13
#